data_AF-B7FHY5-F1
#
_entry.id   AF-B7FHY5-F1
#
_cell.length_a   1.000
_cell.length_b   1.000
_cell.length_c   1.000
_cell.angle_alpha   90.00
_cell.angle_beta   90.00
_cell.angle_gamma   90.00
#
_symmetry.space_group_name_H-M   'P 1'
#
loop_
_entity.id
_entity.type
_entity.pdbx_description
1 polymer ?
#
loop_
_entity_poly.entity_id
_entity_poly.type
_entity_poly.pdbx_seq_one_letter_code
_entity_poly.pdbx_strand_id
1 'polypeptide(L)' 'MIGFMLCSTEGAFVDFKHPVNPMDENECQKSVRPLKFYNFEIHTAAFCLPSFGKRKIGSKEN' A
#
# COMPACT_ATOMS: atom_id res chain seq x y z
N MET A 1 1.49 -17.76 -1.37
CA MET A 1 1.00 -16.43 -0.93
C MET A 1 2.21 -15.59 -0.57
N ILE A 2 2.29 -14.36 -1.07
CA ILE A 2 3.43 -13.46 -0.84
C ILE A 2 2.96 -12.26 0.00
N GLY A 3 3.85 -11.73 0.83
CA GLY A 3 3.62 -10.52 1.62
C GLY A 3 4.86 -9.64 1.60
N PHE A 4 4.68 -8.36 1.88
CA PHE A 4 5.75 -7.37 1.89
C PHE A 4 5.79 -6.64 3.23
N MET A 5 6.99 -6.25 3.65
CA MET A 5 7.22 -5.39 4.81
C MET A 5 7.50 -3.98 4.29
N LEU A 6 6.81 -2.99 4.86
CA LEU A 6 7.04 -1.58 4.60
C LEU A 6 7.42 -0.91 5.91
N CYS A 7 8.55 -0.22 5.91
CA CYS A 7 9.07 0.54 7.05
C CYS A 7 9.54 1.90 6.55
N SER A 8 9.32 2.96 7.33
CA SER A 8 9.96 4.25 7.12
C SER A 8 11.13 4.40 8.08
N THR A 9 12.13 5.19 7.69
CA THR A 9 13.15 5.67 8.61
C THR A 9 12.56 6.72 9.55
N GLU A 10 13.28 7.04 10.63
CA GLU A 10 12.93 8.18 11.49
C GLU A 10 12.90 9.48 10.67
N GLY A 11 11.94 10.37 10.97
CA GLY A 11 11.73 11.62 10.26
C GLY A 11 10.26 11.93 10.01
N ALA A 12 9.94 12.27 8.76
CA ALA A 12 8.56 12.59 8.36
C ALA A 12 7.63 11.37 8.50
N PHE A 13 6.41 11.60 8.98
CA PHE A 13 5.40 10.56 9.06
C PHE A 13 5.02 10.07 7.67
N VAL A 14 4.97 8.75 7.49
CA VAL A 14 4.59 8.10 6.23
C VAL A 14 3.35 7.26 6.46
N ASP A 15 2.24 7.65 5.83
CA ASP A 15 1.05 6.81 5.76
C ASP A 15 1.16 5.85 4.57
N PHE A 16 1.62 4.63 4.83
CA PHE A 16 1.71 3.62 3.78
C PHE A 16 0.34 3.13 3.28
N LYS A 17 -0.76 3.33 4.02
CA LYS A 17 -2.09 2.85 3.62
C LYS A 17 -2.73 3.75 2.56
N HIS A 18 -2.46 5.05 2.61
CA HIS A 18 -3.04 6.05 1.71
C HIS A 18 -1.92 6.75 0.91
N PRO A 19 -1.67 6.36 -0.35
CA PRO A 19 -0.56 6.91 -1.12
C PRO A 19 -0.83 8.39 -1.46
N VAL A 20 0.06 9.28 -1.01
CA VAL A 20 -0.06 10.74 -1.16
C VAL A 20 -0.02 11.18 -2.63
N ASN A 21 0.71 10.45 -3.47
CA ASN A 21 0.78 10.71 -4.90
C ASN A 21 0.32 9.46 -5.69
N PRO A 22 -1.00 9.24 -5.81
CA PRO A 22 -1.51 8.13 -6.60
C PRO A 22 -1.20 8.35 -8.07
N MET A 23 -0.68 7.32 -8.75
CA MET A 23 -0.58 7.35 -10.21
C MET A 23 -1.99 7.17 -10.77
N ASP A 24 -2.64 8.29 -11.10
CA ASP A 24 -3.98 8.30 -11.67
C ASP A 24 -4.01 7.53 -13.02
N GLU A 25 -5.17 7.02 -13.40
CA GLU A 25 -5.35 6.30 -14.67
C GLU A 25 -4.90 7.15 -15.86
N ASN A 26 -5.11 8.46 -15.78
CA ASN A 26 -4.69 9.44 -16.80
C ASN A 26 -3.16 9.57 -16.92
N GLU A 27 -2.42 9.49 -15.82
CA GLU A 27 -0.94 9.51 -15.83
C GLU A 27 -0.39 8.17 -16.31
N CYS A 28 -1.07 7.06 -16.00
CA CYS A 28 -0.71 5.74 -16.49
C CYS A 28 -0.95 5.55 -18.00
N GLN A 29 -1.99 6.18 -18.55
CA GLN A 29 -2.25 6.20 -20.00
C GLN A 29 -1.18 6.98 -20.79
N LYS A 30 -0.53 7.97 -20.16
CA LYS A 30 0.61 8.70 -20.73
C LYS A 30 1.93 7.92 -20.65
N SER A 31 2.01 6.90 -19.79
CA SER A 31 3.20 6.09 -19.66
C SER A 31 3.36 5.15 -20.86
N VAL A 32 4.61 4.84 -21.23
CA VAL A 32 4.95 3.97 -22.38
C VAL A 32 4.28 2.59 -22.27
N ARG A 33 3.91 2.15 -21.06
CA ARG A 33 3.17 0.92 -20.81
C ARG A 33 2.20 1.08 -19.63
N PRO A 34 0.89 0.84 -19.83
CA PRO A 34 -0.09 0.94 -18.75
C PRO A 34 0.20 -0.08 -17.65
N LEU A 35 -0.12 0.31 -16.41
CA LEU A 35 -0.08 -0.59 -15.26
C LEU A 35 -1.06 -1.74 -15.46
N LYS A 36 -0.61 -2.97 -15.17
CA LYS A 36 -1.43 -4.18 -15.32
C LYS A 36 -2.17 -4.60 -14.04
N PHE A 37 -1.73 -4.11 -12.88
CA PHE A 37 -2.19 -4.63 -11.58
C PHE A 37 -2.26 -3.58 -10.48
N TYR A 38 -1.33 -2.62 -10.43
CA TYR A 38 -1.36 -1.59 -9.39
C TYR A 38 -2.36 -0.48 -9.74
N ASN A 39 -3.18 -0.09 -8.77
CA ASN A 39 -3.97 1.13 -8.74
C ASN A 39 -4.18 1.57 -7.28
N PHE A 40 -4.80 2.73 -7.06
CA PHE A 40 -5.03 3.28 -5.72
C PHE A 40 -5.83 2.35 -4.80
N GLU A 41 -6.85 1.70 -5.34
CA GLU A 41 -7.73 0.80 -4.57
C GLU A 41 -6.99 -0.45 -4.12
N ILE A 42 -6.23 -1.08 -5.02
CA ILE A 42 -5.42 -2.28 -4.73
C ILE A 42 -4.32 -1.95 -3.72
N HIS A 43 -3.71 -0.77 -3.80
CA HIS A 43 -2.71 -0.33 -2.81
C HIS A 43 -3.31 -0.32 -1.40
N THR A 44 -4.46 0.35 -1.24
CA THR A 44 -5.13 0.44 0.07
C THR A 44 -5.61 -0.95 0.54
N ALA A 45 -6.19 -1.74 -0.37
CA ALA A 45 -6.69 -3.08 -0.09
C ALA A 45 -5.58 -4.07 0.28
N ALA A 46 -4.33 -3.87 -0.15
CA ALA A 46 -3.21 -4.75 0.20
C ALA A 46 -2.93 -4.81 1.72
N PHE A 47 -3.34 -3.78 2.48
CA PHE A 47 -3.23 -3.74 3.93
C PHE A 47 -4.42 -4.39 4.66
N CYS A 48 -5.48 -4.79 3.93
CA CYS A 48 -6.63 -5.50 4.47
C CYS A 48 -6.30 -6.98 4.69
N LEU A 49 -5.56 -7.26 5.76
CA LEU A 49 -5.18 -8.62 6.11
C LEU A 49 -6.38 -9.45 6.62
N PRO A 50 -6.36 -10.78 6.43
CA PRO A 50 -7.33 -11.67 7.07
C PRO A 50 -7.17 -11.63 8.61
N SER A 51 -8.23 -12.00 9.34
CA SER A 51 -8.32 -11.81 10.80
C SER A 51 -7.17 -12.44 11.59
N PHE A 52 -6.66 -13.60 11.16
CA PHE A 52 -5.51 -14.24 11.81
C PHE A 52 -4.20 -13.46 11.62
N GLY A 53 -4.02 -12.80 10.47
CA GLY A 53 -2.86 -11.96 10.17
C GLY A 53 -2.93 -10.63 10.92
N LYS A 54 -4.11 -10.00 10.92
CA LYS A 54 -4.37 -8.75 11.67
C LYS A 54 -4.00 -8.90 13.15
N ARG A 55 -4.44 -9.98 13.80
CA ARG A 55 -4.14 -10.23 15.23
C ARG A 55 -2.66 -10.33 15.55
N LYS A 56 -1.85 -10.91 14.64
CA LYS A 56 -0.40 -11.10 14.87
C LYS A 56 0.43 -9.87 14.52
N ILE A 57 -0.04 -9.02 13.60
CA ILE A 57 0.71 -7.86 13.10
C ILE A 57 0.26 -6.56 13.78
N GLY A 58 -1.01 -6.46 14.18
CA GLY A 58 -1.58 -5.28 14.84
C GLY A 58 -1.42 -5.24 16.37
N SER A 59 -0.74 -6.21 16.99
CA SER A 59 -0.62 -6.33 18.46
C SER A 59 0.47 -5.43 19.09
N LYS A 60 0.72 -4.26 18.51
CA LYS A 60 1.52 -3.18 19.13
C LYS A 60 0.76 -1.86 19.06
N GLU A 61 -0.38 -1.80 19.74
CA GLU A 61 -0.89 -0.55 20.29
C GLU A 61 -0.55 -0.58 21.79
N ASN A 62 0.47 0.18 22.18
CA ASN A 62 0.72 0.56 23.57
C ASN A 62 0.08 1.92 23.81
#